data_AF-A0A8B6GS68-F1
#
_entry.id   AF-A0A8B6GS68-F1
#
_cell.length_a   1.000
_cell.length_b   1.000
_cell.length_c   1.000
_cell.angle_alpha   90.00
_cell.angle_beta   90.00
_cell.angle_gamma   90.00
#
_symmetry.space_group_name_H-M   'P 1'
#
loop_
_entity.id
_entity.type
_entity.pdbx_description
1 polymer ?
#
loop_
_entity_poly.entity_id
_entity_poly.type
_entity_poly.pdbx_seq_one_letter_code
_entity_poly.pdbx_strand_id
1 'polypeptide(L)'
;MICSPKICQIDKENEQETERARAREQPKWNESFTFHIEKSKFLQCSFEFTLKANNYWFFPSVVDTKTSTMGDVLQNQPLTFKSGEQISVYANLNSNCIPDVQICDASELCDEESKFYTKRRSVVKEHLAQEFPGLNDTKDVPNIAVIGSGGGLRAVVGMTGAFSALEEEHLLDYTMYCAGVSGSAWYCSTLYATDENGINPKGMKEHLKQCLPAHYLSEALEIAEALEIAETGAKTRRSTDDFTLTDWYARFVGDILLGKGNSCKWSDQREKLEEAKIPFPLLAAVHIRDDESSDQFNEWIEISPYEVFMPKYGTGIDLKNFGSEFENGLVSTEYGEPPLYFLQGICGSAYEIYTEFRSKSYAVHEVSTFVRDDVIATVPNWLYGINEVRQIGAGKGAEVSSKTNTDDVLDNKKRTIMLTDAGIVFNSPYPLILNPARNIDLILSFEFSEPGKVENWPFGELEKAAKWAKDRQIPFPNLDKGKEGNIRGMYVFESPDSPTIMHFVLLDKSDQNTSQKGVPALTKKNIFDYYDTKKFAYSHEDIEWLSELVASNVKDNSRTIRKFIAKAIQKRTNC
;
A
#
# COMPACT_ATOMS: atom_id res chain seq x y z
N MET A 1 28.42 5.11 25.67
CA MET A 1 28.26 3.87 26.47
C MET A 1 27.31 2.99 25.69
N ILE A 2 27.59 1.70 25.53
CA ILE A 2 26.68 0.77 24.84
C ILE A 2 25.99 -0.13 25.85
N CYS A 3 24.68 -0.27 25.74
CA CYS A 3 23.88 -1.24 26.48
C CYS A 3 23.28 -2.25 25.52
N SER A 4 23.34 -3.54 25.86
CA SER A 4 22.82 -4.63 25.04
C SER A 4 22.21 -5.73 25.90
N PRO A 5 20.95 -6.14 25.67
CA PRO A 5 20.40 -7.32 26.32
C PRO A 5 21.04 -8.59 25.73
N LYS A 6 21.54 -9.47 26.59
CA LYS A 6 22.03 -10.80 26.24
C LYS A 6 21.05 -11.86 26.73
N ILE A 7 20.38 -12.51 25.77
CA ILE A 7 19.55 -13.71 25.98
C ILE A 7 20.17 -14.83 25.15
N CYS A 8 20.68 -15.89 25.79
CA CYS A 8 21.11 -17.20 25.26
C CYS A 8 21.38 -17.40 23.74
N GLN A 9 22.06 -16.48 23.03
CA GLN A 9 22.39 -16.46 21.57
C GLN A 9 21.43 -15.69 20.62
N ILE A 10 20.92 -14.52 21.00
CA ILE A 10 20.34 -13.51 20.09
C ILE A 10 20.73 -12.14 20.69
N ASP A 11 21.23 -11.10 20.02
CA ASP A 11 21.87 -10.85 18.72
C ASP A 11 22.76 -9.61 18.96
N LYS A 12 23.82 -9.38 18.18
CA LYS A 12 24.58 -8.10 18.28
C LYS A 12 23.77 -6.88 17.80
N GLU A 13 22.54 -7.10 17.32
CA GLU A 13 21.72 -6.11 16.61
C GLU A 13 20.81 -5.25 17.50
N ASN A 14 20.64 -5.59 18.79
CA ASN A 14 19.87 -4.78 19.76
C ASN A 14 20.79 -3.93 20.68
N GLU A 15 22.01 -3.63 20.22
CA GLU A 15 22.92 -2.70 20.90
C GLU A 15 22.39 -1.26 20.79
N GLN A 16 22.13 -0.61 21.92
CA GLN A 16 21.81 0.83 21.96
C GLN A 16 22.98 1.59 22.57
N GLU A 17 23.42 2.67 21.93
CA GLU A 17 24.57 3.48 22.35
C GLU A 17 24.13 4.90 22.73
N THR A 18 24.66 5.39 23.85
CA THR A 18 24.46 6.78 24.27
C THR A 18 25.20 7.76 23.36
N GLU A 19 24.80 9.03 23.38
CA GLU A 19 25.61 10.09 22.80
C GLU A 19 27.03 10.16 23.41
N ARG A 20 27.94 10.77 22.63
CA ARG A 20 29.34 10.90 23.00
C ARG A 20 29.52 12.10 23.93
N ALA A 21 29.99 11.85 25.15
CA ALA A 21 30.34 12.90 26.09
C ALA A 21 31.84 13.23 26.07
N ARG A 22 32.21 14.50 26.28
CA ARG A 22 33.62 14.90 26.41
C ARG A 22 34.15 14.53 27.79
N ALA A 23 35.31 13.87 27.83
CA ALA A 23 35.92 13.28 29.03
C ALA A 23 36.27 14.24 30.19
N ARG A 24 36.06 15.56 30.07
CA ARG A 24 36.45 16.54 31.10
C ARG A 24 35.38 16.78 32.17
N GLU A 25 34.20 16.22 32.02
CA GLU A 25 33.10 16.35 32.97
C GLU A 25 32.56 14.95 33.25
N GLN A 26 32.26 14.62 34.50
CA GLN A 26 31.57 13.37 34.85
C GLN A 26 30.30 13.28 34.00
N PRO A 27 30.26 12.42 32.97
CA PRO A 27 29.27 12.53 31.92
C PRO A 27 27.89 12.18 32.47
N LYS A 28 26.90 13.00 32.13
CA LYS A 28 25.49 12.76 32.43
C LYS A 28 24.72 12.70 31.11
N TRP A 29 24.39 11.49 30.68
CA TRP A 29 23.66 11.26 29.44
C TRP A 29 22.17 11.57 29.60
N ASN A 30 21.54 11.09 30.67
CA ASN A 30 20.09 11.16 30.87
C ASN A 30 19.29 10.62 29.66
N GLU A 31 19.87 9.67 28.94
CA GLU A 31 19.23 8.98 27.82
C GLU A 31 18.49 7.76 28.34
N SER A 32 17.38 7.43 27.69
CA SER A 32 16.56 6.27 28.03
C SER A 32 16.56 5.30 26.87
N PHE A 33 16.66 4.01 27.19
CA PHE A 33 16.67 2.91 26.24
C PHE A 33 15.48 2.00 26.54
N THR A 34 14.82 1.54 25.49
CA THR A 34 13.68 0.63 25.60
C THR A 34 14.04 -0.69 24.95
N PHE A 35 13.78 -1.79 25.65
CA PHE A 35 14.02 -3.15 25.18
C PHE A 35 12.75 -3.98 25.38
N HIS A 36 12.33 -4.67 24.33
CA HIS A 36 11.17 -5.57 24.38
C HIS A 36 11.66 -6.99 24.65
N ILE A 37 11.20 -7.59 25.75
CA ILE A 37 11.66 -8.91 26.20
C ILE A 37 10.47 -9.83 26.33
N GLU A 38 10.52 -10.97 25.64
CA GLU A 38 9.51 -12.02 25.78
C GLU A 38 9.40 -12.48 27.24
N LYS A 39 8.16 -12.60 27.73
CA LYS A 39 7.88 -12.99 29.11
C LYS A 39 8.51 -14.33 29.51
N SER A 40 8.59 -15.28 28.59
CA SER A 40 9.22 -16.60 28.79
C SER A 40 10.74 -16.51 28.95
N LYS A 41 11.38 -15.53 28.32
CA LYS A 41 12.84 -15.31 28.32
C LYS A 41 13.30 -14.32 29.40
N PHE A 42 12.37 -13.63 30.05
CA PHE A 42 12.64 -12.59 31.06
C PHE A 42 13.67 -13.02 32.12
N LEU A 43 13.50 -14.21 32.72
CA LEU A 43 14.39 -14.72 33.77
C LEU A 43 15.78 -15.13 33.25
N GLN A 44 15.93 -15.32 31.95
CA GLN A 44 17.18 -15.72 31.29
C GLN A 44 17.93 -14.51 30.72
N CYS A 45 17.32 -13.32 30.77
CA CYS A 45 17.89 -12.10 30.22
C CYS A 45 18.94 -11.48 31.16
N SER A 46 20.07 -11.09 30.58
CA SER A 46 21.09 -10.26 31.21
C SER A 46 21.34 -9.01 30.37
N PHE A 47 21.93 -7.97 30.94
CA PHE A 47 22.36 -6.78 30.20
C PHE A 47 23.86 -6.65 30.25
N GLU A 48 24.46 -6.45 29.09
CA GLU A 48 25.85 -6.07 28.94
C GLU A 48 25.98 -4.57 28.75
N PHE A 49 26.79 -3.94 29.60
CA PHE A 49 27.13 -2.53 29.56
C PHE A 49 28.59 -2.40 29.16
N THR A 50 28.88 -1.64 28.11
CA THR A 50 30.23 -1.46 27.58
C THR A 50 30.61 0.02 27.59
N LEU A 51 31.70 0.33 28.29
CA LEU A 51 32.37 1.63 28.25
C LEU A 51 33.31 1.67 27.07
N LYS A 52 33.19 2.71 26.24
CA LYS A 52 34.08 2.98 25.10
C LYS A 52 34.74 4.34 25.28
N ALA A 53 36.04 4.41 24.96
CA ALA A 53 36.79 5.66 24.87
C ALA A 53 37.05 5.98 23.40
N ASN A 54 36.73 7.21 23.00
CA ASN A 54 37.02 7.70 21.67
C ASN A 54 38.42 8.29 21.61
N ASN A 55 39.21 7.83 20.65
CA ASN A 55 40.43 8.50 20.23
C ASN A 55 40.18 9.18 18.87
N TYR A 56 40.51 10.46 18.75
CA TYR A 56 40.31 11.24 17.51
C TYR A 56 40.98 10.65 16.26
N TRP A 57 41.92 9.71 16.45
CA TRP A 57 42.74 9.12 15.39
C TRP A 57 42.55 7.60 15.23
N PHE A 58 41.76 6.94 16.07
CA PHE A 58 41.58 5.48 16.07
C PHE A 58 40.11 5.09 16.27
N PHE A 59 39.75 3.86 15.89
CA PHE A 59 38.42 3.31 16.21
C PHE A 59 38.16 3.38 17.73
N PRO A 60 36.91 3.62 18.15
CA PRO A 60 36.54 3.62 19.57
C PRO A 60 37.03 2.34 20.24
N SER A 61 37.84 2.47 21.28
CA SER A 61 38.37 1.33 22.02
C SER A 61 37.46 1.02 23.20
N VAL A 62 37.10 -0.25 23.36
CA VAL A 62 36.42 -0.73 24.57
C VAL A 62 37.36 -0.53 25.77
N VAL A 63 36.88 0.21 26.77
CA VAL A 63 37.57 0.45 28.04
C VAL A 63 37.30 -0.71 28.98
N ASP A 64 36.02 -1.04 29.17
CA ASP A 64 35.59 -2.14 30.02
C ASP A 64 34.15 -2.57 29.69
N THR A 65 33.78 -3.79 30.08
CA THR A 65 32.47 -4.39 29.86
C THR A 65 31.99 -5.08 31.14
N LYS A 66 30.71 -4.88 31.48
CA LYS A 66 30.06 -5.46 32.65
C LYS A 66 28.74 -6.11 32.25
N THR A 67 28.53 -7.36 32.63
CA THR A 67 27.23 -8.04 32.49
C THR A 67 26.50 -8.04 33.83
N SER A 68 25.21 -7.76 33.83
CA SER A 68 24.34 -7.78 35.02
C SER A 68 23.04 -8.52 34.71
N THR A 69 22.46 -9.22 35.69
CA THR A 69 21.18 -9.91 35.46
C THR A 69 20.03 -8.92 35.42
N MET A 70 18.89 -9.28 34.82
CA MET A 70 17.68 -8.47 34.87
C MET A 70 17.28 -8.09 36.31
N GLY A 71 17.36 -9.04 37.24
CA GLY A 71 17.03 -8.81 38.65
C GLY A 71 17.94 -7.79 39.33
N ASP A 72 19.22 -7.75 38.96
CA ASP A 72 20.18 -6.77 39.50
C ASP A 72 19.95 -5.37 38.90
N VAL A 73 19.66 -5.31 37.59
CA VAL A 73 19.41 -4.04 36.89
C VAL A 73 18.14 -3.36 37.43
N LEU A 74 17.09 -4.13 37.71
CA LEU A 74 15.82 -3.61 38.27
C LEU A 74 15.94 -3.13 39.73
N GLN A 75 17.03 -3.44 40.44
CA GLN A 75 17.29 -2.89 41.78
C GLN A 75 17.82 -1.44 41.74
N ASN A 76 18.09 -0.91 40.55
CA ASN A 76 18.55 0.48 40.33
C ASN A 76 19.80 0.84 41.14
N GLN A 77 20.72 -0.11 41.28
CA GLN A 77 21.99 0.10 41.97
C GLN A 77 23.09 0.54 40.99
N PRO A 78 24.05 1.38 41.41
CA PRO A 78 25.18 1.77 40.57
C PRO A 78 26.01 0.56 40.12
N LEU A 79 26.24 0.48 38.82
CA LEU A 79 27.09 -0.52 38.19
C LEU A 79 28.55 -0.09 38.29
N THR A 80 29.37 -0.89 38.97
CA THR A 80 30.83 -0.65 39.06
C THR A 80 31.58 -1.54 38.07
N PHE A 81 32.39 -0.93 37.21
CA PHE A 81 33.26 -1.58 36.23
C PHE A 81 34.56 -2.05 36.89
N LYS A 82 35.25 -3.03 36.29
CA LYS A 82 36.57 -3.50 36.77
C LYS A 82 37.63 -2.41 36.65
N SER A 83 37.49 -1.52 35.68
CA SER A 83 38.33 -0.32 35.53
C SER A 83 38.13 0.71 36.64
N GLY A 84 37.08 0.56 37.48
CA GLY A 84 36.82 1.36 38.68
C GLY A 84 35.75 2.45 38.50
N GLU A 85 35.35 2.73 37.25
CA GLU A 85 34.27 3.65 36.95
C GLU A 85 32.92 3.11 37.42
N GLN A 86 32.03 4.02 37.81
CA GLN A 86 30.67 3.71 38.22
C GLN A 86 29.66 4.42 37.34
N ILE A 87 28.58 3.71 36.99
CA ILE A 87 27.47 4.25 36.21
C ILE A 87 26.18 3.95 36.95
N SER A 88 25.33 4.97 37.11
CA SER A 88 23.98 4.77 37.63
C SER A 88 23.04 4.49 36.46
N VAL A 89 22.38 3.34 36.49
CA VAL A 89 21.37 2.94 35.50
C VAL A 89 20.06 2.74 36.25
N TYR A 90 18.99 3.29 35.69
CA TYR A 90 17.63 3.15 36.21
C TYR A 90 16.80 2.35 35.21
N ALA A 91 16.18 1.28 35.67
CA ALA A 91 15.33 0.41 34.87
C ALA A 91 13.94 0.33 35.48
N ASN A 92 12.94 0.34 34.60
CA ASN A 92 11.54 0.11 34.94
C ASN A 92 11.00 -1.01 34.06
N LEU A 93 10.16 -1.87 34.65
CA LEU A 93 9.49 -2.94 33.92
C LEU A 93 8.02 -2.57 33.71
N ASN A 94 7.61 -2.45 32.45
CA ASN A 94 6.19 -2.40 32.09
C ASN A 94 5.74 -3.79 31.63
N SER A 95 4.73 -4.36 32.29
CA SER A 95 4.18 -5.68 31.97
C SER A 95 2.87 -5.62 31.17
N ASN A 96 2.33 -4.42 30.93
CA ASN A 96 1.09 -4.18 30.22
C ASN A 96 1.35 -3.51 28.87
N CYS A 97 2.22 -4.11 28.05
CA CYS A 97 2.44 -3.63 26.68
C CYS A 97 1.32 -4.15 25.78
N ILE A 98 0.60 -3.23 25.13
CA ILE A 98 -0.36 -3.56 24.08
C ILE A 98 0.43 -3.58 22.77
N PRO A 99 0.40 -4.66 21.97
CA PRO A 99 1.07 -4.69 20.67
C PRO A 99 0.62 -3.54 19.77
N ASP A 100 1.57 -2.89 19.10
CA ASP A 100 1.30 -1.90 18.05
C ASP A 100 0.84 -2.57 16.76
N VAL A 101 1.19 -3.85 16.58
CA VAL A 101 0.68 -4.71 15.52
C VAL A 101 -0.68 -5.24 15.92
N GLN A 102 -1.68 -4.87 15.14
CA GLN A 102 -3.04 -5.40 15.27
C GLN A 102 -3.08 -6.81 14.67
N ILE A 103 -3.70 -7.74 15.40
CA ILE A 103 -3.98 -9.09 14.92
C ILE A 103 -5.50 -9.19 14.79
N CYS A 104 -5.98 -9.14 13.55
CA CYS A 104 -7.39 -9.15 13.20
C CYS A 104 -7.71 -10.42 12.43
N ASP A 105 -8.88 -11.00 12.64
CA ASP A 105 -9.35 -12.04 11.72
C ASP A 105 -9.44 -11.42 10.31
N ALA A 106 -8.92 -12.09 9.29
CA ALA A 106 -9.00 -11.62 7.90
C ALA A 106 -10.45 -11.39 7.42
N SER A 107 -11.44 -11.91 8.16
CA SER A 107 -12.86 -11.66 7.95
C SER A 107 -13.44 -10.47 8.72
N GLU A 108 -12.60 -9.67 9.39
CA GLU A 108 -12.97 -8.44 10.11
C GLU A 108 -12.32 -7.21 9.47
N LEU A 109 -12.90 -6.04 9.75
CA LEU A 109 -12.33 -4.74 9.39
C LEU A 109 -11.69 -4.13 10.64
N CYS A 110 -10.66 -3.29 10.48
CA CYS A 110 -10.18 -2.48 11.60
C CYS A 110 -11.29 -1.57 12.15
N ASP A 111 -11.12 -1.12 13.39
CA ASP A 111 -12.12 -0.32 14.11
C ASP A 111 -12.48 0.96 13.33
N GLU A 112 -11.50 1.58 12.69
CA GLU A 112 -11.63 2.80 11.90
C GLU A 112 -12.45 2.55 10.62
N GLU A 113 -12.14 1.50 9.86
CA GLU A 113 -12.92 1.14 8.66
C GLU A 113 -14.34 0.70 9.05
N SER A 114 -14.52 -0.02 10.16
CA SER A 114 -15.84 -0.44 10.67
C SER A 114 -16.73 0.76 11.06
N LYS A 115 -16.16 1.75 11.74
CA LYS A 115 -16.83 3.02 12.07
C LYS A 115 -17.21 3.78 10.79
N PHE A 116 -16.26 3.90 9.86
CA PHE A 116 -16.51 4.52 8.55
C PHE A 116 -17.64 3.80 7.81
N TYR A 117 -17.58 2.47 7.72
CA TYR A 117 -18.53 1.64 6.99
C TYR A 117 -19.97 1.87 7.49
N THR A 118 -20.16 1.86 8.82
CA THR A 118 -21.46 2.10 9.44
C THR A 118 -21.98 3.51 9.14
N LYS A 119 -21.13 4.52 9.24
CA LYS A 119 -21.48 5.92 8.96
C LYS A 119 -21.79 6.13 7.48
N ARG A 120 -20.93 5.62 6.58
CA ARG A 120 -21.07 5.73 5.12
C ARG A 120 -22.37 5.09 4.62
N ARG A 121 -22.75 3.92 5.14
CA ARG A 121 -24.03 3.29 4.76
C ARG A 121 -25.24 4.17 5.06
N SER A 122 -25.19 4.95 6.13
CA SER A 122 -26.26 5.91 6.46
C SER A 122 -26.28 7.07 5.45
N VAL A 123 -25.11 7.62 5.11
CA VAL A 123 -24.98 8.66 4.06
C VAL A 123 -25.47 8.14 2.71
N VAL A 124 -24.97 6.97 2.27
CA VAL A 124 -25.36 6.35 0.99
C VAL A 124 -26.86 6.06 0.94
N LYS A 125 -27.47 5.63 2.06
CA LYS A 125 -28.93 5.45 2.13
C LYS A 125 -29.67 6.75 1.80
N GLU A 126 -29.25 7.87 2.38
CA GLU A 126 -29.91 9.17 2.15
C GLU A 126 -29.84 9.59 0.68
N HIS A 127 -28.72 9.34 0.00
CA HIS A 127 -28.59 9.59 -1.42
C HIS A 127 -29.42 8.62 -2.26
N LEU A 128 -29.32 7.31 -2.01
CA LEU A 128 -30.07 6.30 -2.77
C LEU A 128 -31.59 6.47 -2.61
N ALA A 129 -32.08 6.87 -1.44
CA ALA A 129 -33.51 7.07 -1.19
C ALA A 129 -34.14 8.18 -2.07
N GLN A 130 -33.33 9.10 -2.62
CA GLN A 130 -33.78 10.13 -3.55
C GLN A 130 -34.11 9.56 -4.93
N GLU A 131 -33.41 8.50 -5.36
CA GLU A 131 -33.57 7.90 -6.69
C GLU A 131 -34.33 6.56 -6.65
N PHE A 132 -34.20 5.78 -5.58
CA PHE A 132 -34.80 4.46 -5.41
C PHE A 132 -35.84 4.46 -4.27
N PRO A 133 -37.09 4.88 -4.55
CA PRO A 133 -38.14 4.93 -3.54
C PRO A 133 -38.45 3.53 -3.00
N GLY A 134 -38.41 3.38 -1.67
CA GLY A 134 -38.63 2.09 -0.99
C GLY A 134 -37.42 1.59 -0.18
N LEU A 135 -36.25 2.22 -0.34
CA LEU A 135 -35.08 1.96 0.52
C LEU A 135 -35.29 2.56 1.92
N ASN A 136 -35.74 1.75 2.88
CA ASN A 136 -36.11 2.23 4.21
C ASN A 136 -35.01 1.97 5.26
N ASP A 137 -34.24 0.90 5.11
CA ASP A 137 -33.26 0.45 6.10
C ASP A 137 -31.84 0.51 5.53
N THR A 138 -30.88 0.87 6.38
CA THR A 138 -29.45 0.80 6.09
C THR A 138 -29.00 -0.59 5.64
N LYS A 139 -29.64 -1.68 6.09
CA LYS A 139 -29.31 -3.06 5.70
C LYS A 139 -29.54 -3.34 4.19
N ASP A 140 -30.47 -2.59 3.59
CA ASP A 140 -30.86 -2.72 2.18
C ASP A 140 -29.88 -1.99 1.24
N VAL A 141 -29.02 -1.13 1.79
CA VAL A 141 -28.00 -0.39 1.04
C VAL A 141 -26.99 -1.37 0.43
N PRO A 142 -26.81 -1.38 -0.90
CA PRO A 142 -25.79 -2.18 -1.55
C PRO A 142 -24.41 -1.57 -1.33
N ASN A 143 -23.43 -2.43 -1.10
CA ASN A 143 -22.03 -2.03 -1.06
C ASN A 143 -21.49 -2.01 -2.49
N ILE A 144 -21.22 -0.80 -2.99
CA ILE A 144 -20.69 -0.59 -4.35
C ILE A 144 -19.21 -0.23 -4.26
N ALA A 145 -18.37 -0.90 -5.04
CA ALA A 145 -16.95 -0.63 -5.16
C ALA A 145 -16.59 -0.14 -6.58
N VAL A 146 -15.70 0.85 -6.67
CA VAL A 146 -15.09 1.31 -7.92
C VAL A 146 -13.62 0.92 -7.91
N ILE A 147 -13.18 0.12 -8.87
CA ILE A 147 -11.79 -0.34 -8.93
C ILE A 147 -11.13 -0.05 -10.26
N GLY A 148 -9.83 0.26 -10.25
CA GLY A 148 -9.04 0.48 -11.45
C GLY A 148 -7.81 -0.41 -11.54
N SER A 149 -7.55 -0.95 -12.73
CA SER A 149 -6.32 -1.67 -13.05
C SER A 149 -5.10 -0.74 -13.07
N GLY A 150 -3.90 -1.32 -13.11
CA GLY A 150 -2.69 -0.57 -13.45
C GLY A 150 -2.60 -0.18 -14.92
N GLY A 151 -1.56 0.59 -15.25
CA GLY A 151 -1.34 1.13 -16.59
C GLY A 151 -0.59 2.46 -16.63
N GLY A 152 0.21 2.78 -15.61
CA GLY A 152 0.93 4.06 -15.52
C GLY A 152 -0.01 5.28 -15.61
N LEU A 153 0.45 6.34 -16.28
CA LEU A 153 -0.36 7.56 -16.44
C LEU A 153 -1.64 7.34 -17.25
N ARG A 154 -1.70 6.33 -18.14
CA ARG A 154 -2.93 5.99 -18.87
C ARG A 154 -4.06 5.64 -17.90
N ALA A 155 -3.76 4.86 -16.86
CA ALA A 155 -4.72 4.55 -15.81
C ALA A 155 -5.08 5.80 -14.99
N VAL A 156 -4.11 6.67 -14.67
CA VAL A 156 -4.37 7.93 -13.94
C VAL A 156 -5.38 8.83 -14.67
N VAL A 157 -5.13 9.09 -15.95
CA VAL A 157 -6.00 9.94 -16.78
C VAL A 157 -7.33 9.24 -17.05
N GLY A 158 -7.32 7.92 -17.30
CA GLY A 158 -8.54 7.15 -17.47
C GLY A 158 -9.45 7.18 -16.24
N MET A 159 -8.89 6.98 -15.05
CA MET A 159 -9.61 7.08 -13.79
C MET A 159 -10.12 8.49 -13.50
N THR A 160 -9.37 9.52 -13.89
CA THR A 160 -9.84 10.92 -13.84
C THR A 160 -11.13 11.10 -14.63
N GLY A 161 -11.20 10.55 -15.83
CA GLY A 161 -12.43 10.50 -16.64
C GLY A 161 -13.56 9.71 -15.99
N ALA A 162 -13.25 8.52 -15.48
CA ALA A 162 -14.22 7.63 -14.83
C ALA A 162 -14.90 8.30 -13.63
N PHE A 163 -14.12 8.84 -12.70
CA PHE A 163 -14.62 9.48 -11.49
C PHE A 163 -15.34 10.81 -11.77
N SER A 164 -14.87 11.58 -12.75
CA SER A 164 -15.59 12.79 -13.21
C SER A 164 -17.00 12.42 -13.69
N ALA A 165 -17.13 11.35 -14.49
CA ALA A 165 -18.44 10.88 -14.94
C ALA A 165 -19.28 10.28 -13.80
N LEU A 166 -18.69 9.53 -12.86
CA LEU A 166 -19.41 9.01 -11.70
C LEU A 166 -19.95 10.13 -10.80
N GLU A 167 -19.20 11.22 -10.63
CA GLU A 167 -19.65 12.39 -9.88
C GLU A 167 -20.79 13.11 -10.63
N GLU A 168 -20.63 13.36 -11.94
CA GLU A 168 -21.68 14.00 -12.76
C GLU A 168 -22.97 13.19 -12.83
N GLU A 169 -22.86 11.87 -12.79
CA GLU A 169 -23.99 10.95 -12.77
C GLU A 169 -24.48 10.65 -11.34
N HIS A 170 -23.97 11.32 -10.28
CA HIS A 170 -24.34 11.06 -8.88
C HIS A 170 -24.13 9.61 -8.40
N LEU A 171 -23.31 8.83 -9.11
CA LEU A 171 -23.00 7.44 -8.78
C LEU A 171 -21.89 7.34 -7.72
N LEU A 172 -21.06 8.38 -7.60
CA LEU A 172 -20.01 8.43 -6.58
C LEU A 172 -20.59 8.51 -5.16
N ASP A 173 -21.75 9.16 -5.01
CA ASP A 173 -22.49 9.24 -3.74
C ASP A 173 -23.00 7.87 -3.27
N TYR A 174 -23.16 6.92 -4.19
CA TYR A 174 -23.58 5.54 -3.89
C TYR A 174 -22.38 4.61 -3.60
N THR A 175 -21.17 5.09 -3.86
CA THR A 175 -19.95 4.28 -3.78
C THR A 175 -19.48 4.20 -2.32
N MET A 176 -19.23 2.98 -1.85
CA MET A 176 -18.68 2.69 -0.52
C MET A 176 -17.16 2.71 -0.55
N TYR A 177 -16.55 2.09 -1.57
CA TYR A 177 -15.11 1.84 -1.66
C TYR A 177 -14.56 2.24 -3.02
N CYS A 178 -13.33 2.75 -3.04
CA CYS A 178 -12.53 2.81 -4.25
C CYS A 178 -11.16 2.17 -4.04
N ALA A 179 -10.67 1.40 -5.02
CA ALA A 179 -9.37 0.76 -4.93
C ALA A 179 -8.58 0.84 -6.25
N GLY A 180 -7.26 0.87 -6.14
CA GLY A 180 -6.38 0.92 -7.31
C GLY A 180 -5.14 0.03 -7.18
N VAL A 181 -4.71 -0.52 -8.30
CA VAL A 181 -3.36 -1.08 -8.51
C VAL A 181 -2.55 -0.10 -9.36
N SER A 182 -1.25 0.05 -9.10
CA SER A 182 -0.33 0.81 -9.95
C SER A 182 -0.85 2.21 -10.30
N GLY A 183 -0.93 2.58 -11.58
CA GLY A 183 -1.47 3.87 -12.01
C GLY A 183 -2.87 4.24 -11.46
N SER A 184 -3.74 3.28 -11.15
CA SER A 184 -5.02 3.59 -10.49
C SER A 184 -4.85 3.87 -8.99
N ALA A 185 -3.83 3.29 -8.33
CA ALA A 185 -3.44 3.65 -6.97
C ALA A 185 -2.88 5.08 -6.92
N TRP A 186 -2.12 5.49 -7.93
CA TRP A 186 -1.69 6.88 -8.11
C TRP A 186 -2.86 7.83 -8.22
N TYR A 187 -3.87 7.49 -9.03
CA TYR A 187 -5.08 8.30 -9.11
C TYR A 187 -5.78 8.41 -7.75
N CYS A 188 -6.03 7.29 -7.08
CA CYS A 188 -6.75 7.28 -5.80
C CYS A 188 -6.00 8.09 -4.74
N SER A 189 -4.68 7.92 -4.62
CA SER A 189 -3.88 8.69 -3.67
C SER A 189 -3.87 10.18 -3.97
N THR A 190 -3.67 10.56 -5.24
CA THR A 190 -3.65 11.98 -5.65
C THR A 190 -5.00 12.65 -5.47
N LEU A 191 -6.10 12.01 -5.85
CA LEU A 191 -7.45 12.56 -5.71
C LEU A 191 -7.76 12.99 -4.27
N TYR A 192 -7.32 12.18 -3.31
CA TYR A 192 -7.55 12.47 -1.89
C TYR A 192 -6.54 13.48 -1.37
N ALA A 193 -5.33 13.57 -1.92
CA ALA A 193 -4.31 14.49 -1.44
C ALA A 193 -4.45 15.95 -1.93
N THR A 194 -5.19 16.21 -3.02
CA THR A 194 -5.15 17.51 -3.72
C THR A 194 -6.26 18.49 -3.37
N ASP A 195 -7.35 18.07 -2.73
CA ASP A 195 -8.43 18.97 -2.27
C ASP A 195 -8.61 18.91 -0.76
N GLU A 196 -8.53 20.04 -0.07
CA GLU A 196 -8.68 20.13 1.39
C GLU A 196 -10.11 19.81 1.86
N ASN A 197 -11.12 20.02 1.01
CA ASN A 197 -12.54 19.87 1.39
C ASN A 197 -13.13 18.48 1.09
N GLY A 198 -12.28 17.49 0.79
CA GLY A 198 -12.68 16.12 0.45
C GLY A 198 -11.98 15.62 -0.81
N ILE A 199 -12.74 15.42 -1.89
CA ILE A 199 -12.21 15.05 -3.20
C ILE A 199 -12.83 15.93 -4.28
N ASN A 200 -12.09 16.16 -5.37
CA ASN A 200 -12.56 16.95 -6.51
C ASN A 200 -12.29 16.24 -7.84
N PRO A 201 -13.11 15.22 -8.20
CA PRO A 201 -12.96 14.47 -9.43
C PRO A 201 -12.85 15.33 -10.69
N LYS A 202 -13.71 16.35 -10.83
CA LYS A 202 -13.69 17.28 -11.99
C LYS A 202 -12.43 18.13 -12.05
N GLY A 203 -11.93 18.59 -10.90
CA GLY A 203 -10.71 19.40 -10.80
C GLY A 203 -9.44 18.63 -11.14
N MET A 204 -9.45 17.30 -11.04
CA MET A 204 -8.28 16.46 -11.31
C MET A 204 -7.72 16.63 -12.72
N LYS A 205 -8.56 16.92 -13.72
CA LYS A 205 -8.09 17.16 -15.09
C LYS A 205 -7.16 18.37 -15.15
N GLU A 206 -7.58 19.49 -14.55
CA GLU A 206 -6.80 20.73 -14.52
C GLU A 206 -5.56 20.59 -13.63
N HIS A 207 -5.68 19.86 -12.52
CA HIS A 207 -4.53 19.50 -11.67
C HIS A 207 -3.46 18.74 -12.48
N LEU A 208 -3.84 17.69 -13.20
CA LEU A 208 -2.90 16.92 -14.03
C LEU A 208 -2.29 17.76 -15.15
N LYS A 209 -3.04 18.68 -15.78
CA LYS A 209 -2.50 19.62 -16.78
C LYS A 209 -1.45 20.56 -16.21
N GLN A 210 -1.52 20.88 -14.91
CA GLN A 210 -0.55 21.74 -14.23
C GLN A 210 0.71 20.97 -13.79
N CYS A 211 0.56 19.71 -13.37
CA CYS A 211 1.66 18.92 -12.83
C CYS A 211 2.39 18.07 -13.88
N LEU A 212 1.68 17.49 -14.86
CA LEU A 212 2.29 16.59 -15.84
C LEU A 212 3.13 17.37 -16.87
N PRO A 213 4.33 16.88 -17.19
CA PRO A 213 5.15 17.50 -18.23
C PRO A 213 4.54 17.26 -19.62
N ALA A 214 4.60 18.28 -20.47
CA ALA A 214 4.12 18.19 -21.86
C ALA A 214 5.05 17.35 -22.77
N HIS A 215 6.33 17.19 -22.39
CA HIS A 215 7.34 16.46 -23.16
C HIS A 215 8.13 15.48 -22.30
N TYR A 216 8.59 14.39 -22.91
CA TYR A 216 9.31 13.33 -22.22
C TYR A 216 10.66 13.81 -21.69
N LEU A 217 10.78 13.94 -20.36
CA LEU A 217 12.00 14.00 -19.55
C LEU A 217 13.27 14.56 -20.24
N SER A 218 13.26 15.84 -20.64
CA SER A 218 14.50 16.63 -20.69
C SER A 218 14.87 17.23 -19.33
N GLU A 219 13.97 17.12 -18.36
CA GLU A 219 14.08 17.63 -16.99
C GLU A 219 14.01 16.44 -16.02
N ALA A 220 14.88 15.45 -16.20
CA ALA A 220 15.12 14.50 -15.11
C ALA A 220 15.53 15.29 -13.86
N LEU A 221 15.08 14.81 -12.70
CA LEU A 221 15.37 15.42 -11.40
C LEU A 221 16.85 15.84 -11.32
N GLU A 222 17.11 17.09 -10.94
CA GLU A 222 18.50 17.56 -10.85
C GLU A 222 19.26 16.77 -9.77
N ILE A 223 20.58 16.62 -9.93
CA ILE A 223 21.43 15.94 -8.93
C ILE A 223 21.30 16.58 -7.52
N ALA A 224 20.93 17.86 -7.43
CA ALA A 224 20.73 18.55 -6.16
C ALA A 224 19.43 18.12 -5.45
N GLU A 225 18.30 18.16 -6.17
CA GLU A 225 17.04 17.52 -5.73
C GLU A 225 17.31 16.04 -5.41
N ALA A 226 18.31 15.47 -6.10
CA ALA A 226 18.66 14.10 -5.91
C ALA A 226 19.20 13.80 -4.50
N LEU A 227 20.23 14.56 -4.14
CA LEU A 227 20.86 14.46 -2.83
C LEU A 227 19.89 14.79 -1.69
N GLU A 228 18.95 15.70 -1.89
CA GLU A 228 17.93 16.04 -0.89
C GLU A 228 16.99 14.86 -0.57
N ILE A 229 16.59 14.08 -1.58
CA ILE A 229 15.79 12.86 -1.37
C ILE A 229 16.60 11.83 -0.59
N ALA A 230 17.89 11.66 -0.92
CA ALA A 230 18.77 10.75 -0.19
C ALA A 230 18.95 11.18 1.27
N GLU A 231 19.13 12.48 1.54
CA GLU A 231 19.20 13.02 2.91
C GLU A 231 17.89 12.86 3.68
N THR A 232 16.75 13.07 3.04
CA THR A 232 15.42 12.91 3.66
C THR A 232 15.12 11.44 3.93
N GLY A 233 15.46 10.56 3.00
CA GLY A 233 15.39 9.10 3.16
C GLY A 233 16.28 8.61 4.31
N ALA A 234 17.50 9.14 4.42
CA ALA A 234 18.42 8.81 5.51
C ALA A 234 17.92 9.26 6.90
N LYS A 235 17.08 10.30 6.98
CA LYS A 235 16.46 10.76 8.25
C LYS A 235 15.23 9.95 8.66
N THR A 236 14.57 9.29 7.72
CA THR A 236 13.31 8.55 7.91
C THR A 236 13.51 7.04 7.90
N ARG A 237 14.77 6.55 7.84
CA ARG A 237 15.11 5.12 7.82
C ARG A 237 16.25 4.77 8.77
N ARG A 238 16.36 3.47 9.04
CA ARG A 238 17.39 2.82 9.84
C ARG A 238 18.80 3.09 9.33
N SER A 239 19.01 3.03 8.02
CA SER A 239 20.33 3.21 7.42
C SER A 239 20.27 3.77 6.00
N THR A 240 21.40 4.30 5.53
CA THR A 240 21.56 4.69 4.11
C THR A 240 21.51 3.50 3.16
N ASP A 241 21.72 2.27 3.66
CA ASP A 241 21.68 1.03 2.86
C ASP A 241 20.24 0.59 2.54
N ASP A 242 19.26 1.12 3.27
CA ASP A 242 17.83 0.90 2.99
C ASP A 242 17.31 1.80 1.87
N PHE A 243 18.13 2.74 1.40
CA PHE A 243 17.78 3.65 0.31
C PHE A 243 17.97 2.96 -1.04
N THR A 244 16.90 2.96 -1.86
CA THR A 244 16.89 2.25 -3.16
C THR A 244 16.55 3.22 -4.29
N LEU A 245 16.70 2.78 -5.55
CA LEU A 245 16.20 3.57 -6.68
C LEU A 245 14.67 3.68 -6.72
N THR A 246 13.95 2.91 -5.90
CA THR A 246 12.51 3.12 -5.68
C THR A 246 12.23 4.48 -5.04
N ASP A 247 13.10 4.98 -4.17
CA ASP A 247 12.94 6.28 -3.52
C ASP A 247 13.05 7.46 -4.50
N TRP A 248 13.99 7.33 -5.45
CA TRP A 248 14.15 8.23 -6.60
C TRP A 248 12.88 8.27 -7.45
N TYR A 249 12.46 7.08 -7.86
CA TYR A 249 11.30 6.89 -8.69
C TYR A 249 10.03 7.40 -7.99
N ALA A 250 9.88 7.10 -6.71
CA ALA A 250 8.80 7.56 -5.85
C ALA A 250 8.71 9.08 -5.84
N ARG A 251 9.82 9.79 -5.64
CA ARG A 251 9.79 11.26 -5.62
C ARG A 251 9.47 11.83 -7.01
N PHE A 252 10.01 11.26 -8.07
CA PHE A 252 9.65 11.66 -9.44
C PHE A 252 8.15 11.50 -9.70
N VAL A 253 7.57 10.35 -9.34
CA VAL A 253 6.13 10.09 -9.44
C VAL A 253 5.35 11.10 -8.59
N GLY A 254 5.79 11.37 -7.36
CA GLY A 254 5.19 12.37 -6.49
C GLY A 254 5.18 13.77 -7.10
N ASP A 255 6.29 14.23 -7.69
CA ASP A 255 6.38 15.57 -8.25
C ASP A 255 5.43 15.76 -9.45
N ILE A 256 5.29 14.75 -10.32
CA ILE A 256 4.39 14.83 -11.48
C ILE A 256 2.92 14.62 -11.13
N LEU A 257 2.61 14.06 -9.94
CA LEU A 257 1.23 13.78 -9.51
C LEU A 257 0.71 14.77 -8.47
N LEU A 258 1.53 15.14 -7.49
CA LEU A 258 1.17 15.97 -6.34
C LEU A 258 1.71 17.41 -6.45
N GLY A 259 2.61 17.65 -7.41
CA GLY A 259 3.37 18.89 -7.56
C GLY A 259 4.71 18.85 -6.81
N LYS A 260 5.68 19.62 -7.30
CA LYS A 260 7.04 19.66 -6.76
C LYS A 260 7.06 20.04 -5.28
N GLY A 261 7.79 19.26 -4.48
CA GLY A 261 8.03 19.53 -3.05
C GLY A 261 6.89 19.13 -2.13
N ASN A 262 5.86 18.45 -2.64
CA ASN A 262 4.78 17.94 -1.81
C ASN A 262 5.30 16.82 -0.88
N SER A 263 4.98 16.94 0.41
CA SER A 263 5.41 16.01 1.46
C SER A 263 4.24 15.56 2.35
N CYS A 264 3.00 15.69 1.86
CA CYS A 264 1.83 15.20 2.59
C CYS A 264 1.94 13.69 2.83
N LYS A 265 1.28 13.23 3.88
CA LYS A 265 1.21 11.83 4.27
C LYS A 265 -0.13 11.23 3.84
N TRP A 266 -0.16 9.91 3.75
CA TRP A 266 -1.41 9.22 3.46
C TRP A 266 -2.32 9.20 4.69
N SER A 267 -1.77 9.20 5.90
CA SER A 267 -2.58 9.37 7.12
C SER A 267 -3.17 10.77 7.30
N ASP A 268 -2.67 11.81 6.61
CA ASP A 268 -3.27 13.15 6.63
C ASP A 268 -4.70 13.13 6.02
N GLN A 269 -5.01 12.12 5.20
CA GLN A 269 -6.32 12.02 4.54
C GLN A 269 -7.43 11.47 5.46
N ARG A 270 -7.11 11.06 6.70
CA ARG A 270 -8.10 10.56 7.67
C ARG A 270 -9.22 11.56 7.95
N GLU A 271 -8.89 12.84 8.05
CA GLU A 271 -9.86 13.91 8.35
C GLU A 271 -11.00 13.95 7.31
N LYS A 272 -10.67 13.71 6.04
CA LYS A 272 -11.63 13.70 4.93
C LYS A 272 -12.60 12.51 4.99
N LEU A 273 -12.24 11.46 5.72
CA LEU A 273 -13.03 10.24 5.89
C LEU A 273 -13.91 10.26 7.14
N GLU A 274 -13.66 11.15 8.10
CA GLU A 274 -14.40 11.20 9.37
C GLU A 274 -15.91 11.36 9.18
N GLU A 275 -16.31 12.16 8.20
CA GLU A 275 -17.71 12.40 7.86
C GLU A 275 -18.30 11.37 6.90
N ALA A 276 -17.51 10.44 6.40
CA ALA A 276 -17.93 9.38 5.48
C ALA A 276 -18.73 9.92 4.28
N LYS A 277 -18.38 11.12 3.78
CA LYS A 277 -19.03 11.78 2.64
C LYS A 277 -18.47 11.34 1.29
N ILE A 278 -17.27 10.77 1.31
CA ILE A 278 -16.54 10.27 0.15
C ILE A 278 -16.29 8.76 0.33
N PRO A 279 -16.02 8.00 -0.75
CA PRO A 279 -15.71 6.57 -0.64
C PRO A 279 -14.47 6.29 0.23
N PHE A 280 -14.28 5.05 0.67
CA PHE A 280 -13.07 4.63 1.37
C PHE A 280 -11.98 4.25 0.35
N PRO A 281 -10.80 4.89 0.36
CA PRO A 281 -9.73 4.59 -0.59
C PRO A 281 -8.81 3.47 -0.10
N LEU A 282 -8.48 2.54 -1.02
CA LEU A 282 -7.53 1.45 -0.79
C LEU A 282 -6.47 1.42 -1.90
N LEU A 283 -5.20 1.33 -1.52
CA LEU A 283 -4.06 1.19 -2.43
C LEU A 283 -3.49 -0.22 -2.31
N ALA A 284 -3.13 -0.82 -3.45
CA ALA A 284 -2.58 -2.16 -3.51
C ALA A 284 -1.06 -2.15 -3.65
N ALA A 285 -0.40 -2.96 -2.83
CA ALA A 285 0.97 -3.40 -3.05
C ALA A 285 1.06 -4.92 -2.84
N VAL A 286 2.19 -5.52 -3.17
CA VAL A 286 2.48 -6.91 -2.84
C VAL A 286 3.82 -7.04 -2.15
N HIS A 287 3.85 -7.87 -1.11
CA HIS A 287 5.06 -8.36 -0.51
C HIS A 287 5.58 -9.56 -1.31
N ILE A 288 6.86 -9.51 -1.65
CA ILE A 288 7.61 -10.59 -2.31
C ILE A 288 8.84 -10.97 -1.49
N ARG A 289 9.47 -12.09 -1.85
CA ARG A 289 10.73 -12.54 -1.26
C ARG A 289 11.87 -12.52 -2.28
N ASP A 290 13.09 -12.55 -1.78
CA ASP A 290 14.34 -12.61 -2.56
C ASP A 290 14.76 -14.05 -2.90
N ASP A 291 14.31 -15.04 -2.13
CA ASP A 291 14.66 -16.46 -2.26
C ASP A 291 13.66 -17.28 -3.11
N GLU A 292 12.50 -16.70 -3.43
CA GLU A 292 11.44 -17.31 -4.23
C GLU A 292 11.00 -16.36 -5.35
N SER A 293 10.53 -16.89 -6.48
CA SER A 293 9.96 -16.04 -7.53
C SER A 293 8.61 -15.46 -7.10
N SER A 294 8.21 -14.33 -7.67
CA SER A 294 6.89 -13.71 -7.39
C SER A 294 5.70 -14.62 -7.74
N ASP A 295 5.89 -15.56 -8.67
CA ASP A 295 4.88 -16.57 -9.01
C ASP A 295 4.73 -17.64 -7.92
N GLN A 296 5.81 -17.90 -7.17
CA GLN A 296 5.83 -18.86 -6.07
C GLN A 296 5.37 -18.23 -4.75
N PHE A 297 5.81 -17.00 -4.49
CA PHE A 297 5.44 -16.25 -3.30
C PHE A 297 5.09 -14.79 -3.62
N ASN A 298 3.87 -14.41 -3.28
CA ASN A 298 3.41 -13.03 -3.27
C ASN A 298 2.30 -12.89 -2.23
N GLU A 299 2.32 -11.81 -1.47
CA GLU A 299 1.28 -11.50 -0.49
C GLU A 299 0.72 -10.11 -0.68
N TRP A 300 -0.60 -10.02 -0.81
CA TRP A 300 -1.27 -8.75 -1.02
C TRP A 300 -1.18 -7.89 0.24
N ILE A 301 -0.93 -6.60 0.03
CA ILE A 301 -0.92 -5.57 1.07
C ILE A 301 -2.01 -4.58 0.74
N GLU A 302 -2.88 -4.34 1.72
CA GLU A 302 -3.92 -3.32 1.67
C GLU A 302 -3.43 -2.08 2.40
N ILE A 303 -3.51 -0.93 1.76
CA ILE A 303 -3.05 0.34 2.34
C ILE A 303 -4.22 1.33 2.31
N SER A 304 -4.74 1.68 3.48
CA SER A 304 -5.74 2.72 3.68
C SER A 304 -5.12 3.91 4.42
N PRO A 305 -5.79 5.08 4.50
CA PRO A 305 -5.31 6.18 5.36
C PRO A 305 -5.15 5.80 6.83
N TYR A 306 -5.80 4.71 7.29
CA TYR A 306 -5.78 4.25 8.67
C TYR A 306 -4.69 3.21 8.93
N GLU A 307 -4.53 2.23 8.04
CA GLU A 307 -3.67 1.08 8.29
C GLU A 307 -2.95 0.55 7.04
N VAL A 308 -1.86 -0.17 7.28
CA VAL A 308 -1.24 -1.08 6.32
C VAL A 308 -1.49 -2.50 6.82
N PHE A 309 -2.16 -3.33 6.01
CA PHE A 309 -2.66 -4.63 6.43
C PHE A 309 -2.20 -5.74 5.48
N MET A 310 -1.83 -6.90 6.04
CA MET A 310 -1.45 -8.11 5.30
C MET A 310 -2.47 -9.23 5.58
N PRO A 311 -3.47 -9.43 4.71
CA PRO A 311 -4.58 -10.35 4.96
C PRO A 311 -4.17 -11.79 5.21
N LYS A 312 -3.11 -12.29 4.57
CA LYS A 312 -2.66 -13.69 4.78
C LYS A 312 -2.32 -14.00 6.24
N TYR A 313 -1.72 -13.04 6.94
CA TYR A 313 -1.33 -13.22 8.34
C TYR A 313 -2.34 -12.57 9.30
N GLY A 314 -3.33 -11.84 8.79
CA GLY A 314 -4.27 -11.07 9.59
C GLY A 314 -3.58 -10.04 10.47
N THR A 315 -2.51 -9.44 9.98
CA THR A 315 -1.73 -8.46 10.72
C THR A 315 -1.77 -7.11 10.05
N GLY A 316 -1.97 -6.07 10.85
CA GLY A 316 -1.93 -4.68 10.41
C GLY A 316 -1.19 -3.79 11.39
N ILE A 317 -0.81 -2.61 10.90
CA ILE A 317 -0.25 -1.54 11.72
C ILE A 317 -0.99 -0.24 11.40
N ASP A 318 -1.08 0.67 12.37
CA ASP A 318 -1.45 2.05 12.07
C ASP A 318 -0.45 2.60 11.03
N LEU A 319 -0.96 3.16 9.94
CA LEU A 319 -0.16 3.71 8.85
C LEU A 319 0.89 4.73 9.33
N LYS A 320 0.64 5.45 10.43
CA LYS A 320 1.60 6.38 11.04
C LYS A 320 2.91 5.72 11.46
N ASN A 321 2.86 4.42 11.73
CA ASN A 321 4.02 3.61 12.10
C ASN A 321 4.66 2.92 10.89
N PHE A 322 4.10 3.07 9.68
CA PHE A 322 4.70 2.51 8.46
C PHE A 322 6.07 3.15 8.22
N GLY A 323 7.13 2.35 8.23
CA GLY A 323 8.53 2.83 8.19
C GLY A 323 9.25 2.80 9.54
N SER A 324 8.54 2.59 10.65
CA SER A 324 9.13 2.35 11.97
C SER A 324 9.59 0.90 12.13
N GLU A 325 10.58 0.65 12.98
CA GLU A 325 11.03 -0.70 13.27
C GLU A 325 10.12 -1.40 14.28
N PHE A 326 9.97 -2.71 14.13
CA PHE A 326 9.16 -3.54 15.02
C PHE A 326 9.98 -4.68 15.59
N GLU A 327 9.66 -5.07 16.81
CA GLU A 327 10.16 -6.27 17.46
C GLU A 327 9.06 -6.87 18.35
N ASN A 328 8.74 -8.14 18.12
CA ASN A 328 7.70 -8.88 18.86
C ASN A 328 6.33 -8.17 18.88
N GLY A 329 5.97 -7.53 17.76
CA GLY A 329 4.70 -6.82 17.60
C GLY A 329 4.63 -5.43 18.24
N LEU A 330 5.74 -4.89 18.73
CA LEU A 330 5.85 -3.55 19.29
C LEU A 330 6.80 -2.70 18.45
N VAL A 331 6.55 -1.39 18.35
CA VAL A 331 7.51 -0.46 17.75
C VAL A 331 8.76 -0.43 18.60
N SER A 332 9.91 -0.77 18.01
CA SER A 332 11.21 -0.73 18.67
C SER A 332 11.91 0.61 18.45
N THR A 333 11.79 1.17 17.24
CA THR A 333 12.36 2.46 16.85
C THR A 333 11.36 3.24 16.00
N GLU A 334 10.97 4.42 16.45
CA GLU A 334 10.00 5.28 15.75
C GLU A 334 10.71 6.15 14.71
N TYR A 335 10.38 5.94 13.43
CA TYR A 335 10.79 6.80 12.32
C TYR A 335 9.61 7.61 11.76
N GLY A 336 8.38 7.15 12.03
CA GLY A 336 7.14 7.73 11.53
C GLY A 336 6.88 7.44 10.05
N GLU A 337 5.70 7.84 9.59
CA GLU A 337 5.25 7.62 8.22
C GLU A 337 6.05 8.43 7.19
N PRO A 338 6.53 7.80 6.10
CA PRO A 338 7.15 8.49 4.97
C PRO A 338 6.12 9.30 4.17
N PRO A 339 6.54 10.29 3.37
CA PRO A 339 5.63 11.02 2.51
C PRO A 339 4.85 10.12 1.55
N LEU A 340 3.64 10.55 1.16
CA LEU A 340 2.73 9.80 0.29
C LEU A 340 3.37 9.37 -1.03
N TYR A 341 4.27 10.19 -1.59
CA TYR A 341 4.97 9.84 -2.83
C TYR A 341 5.74 8.52 -2.69
N PHE A 342 6.19 8.14 -1.50
CA PHE A 342 6.86 6.87 -1.26
C PHE A 342 5.92 5.68 -1.46
N LEU A 343 4.69 5.78 -0.94
CA LEU A 343 3.64 4.80 -1.19
C LEU A 343 3.24 4.75 -2.67
N GLN A 344 3.18 5.91 -3.35
CA GLN A 344 2.96 5.96 -4.80
C GLN A 344 4.07 5.23 -5.56
N GLY A 345 5.32 5.41 -5.14
CA GLY A 345 6.48 4.67 -5.66
C GLY A 345 6.32 3.16 -5.48
N ILE A 346 6.01 2.69 -4.26
CA ILE A 346 5.77 1.26 -3.98
C ILE A 346 4.64 0.70 -4.84
N CYS A 347 3.49 1.39 -4.88
CA CYS A 347 2.32 0.89 -5.59
C CYS A 347 2.55 0.82 -7.11
N GLY A 348 3.51 1.57 -7.65
CA GLY A 348 3.78 1.68 -9.09
C GLY A 348 5.17 1.23 -9.55
N SER A 349 5.95 0.55 -8.70
CA SER A 349 7.32 0.09 -8.98
C SER A 349 7.42 -1.12 -9.92
N ALA A 350 6.57 -1.21 -10.95
CA ALA A 350 6.66 -2.28 -11.93
C ALA A 350 8.04 -2.27 -12.62
N TYR A 351 8.73 -3.42 -12.64
CA TYR A 351 10.11 -3.56 -13.12
C TYR A 351 10.33 -3.00 -14.54
N GLU A 352 9.33 -3.15 -15.42
CA GLU A 352 9.38 -2.67 -16.80
C GLU A 352 9.33 -1.14 -16.95
N ILE A 353 8.64 -0.47 -16.02
CA ILE A 353 8.53 0.99 -15.96
C ILE A 353 9.86 1.55 -15.46
N TYR A 354 10.42 0.90 -14.43
CA TYR A 354 11.69 1.25 -13.85
C TYR A 354 12.87 1.12 -14.83
N THR A 355 12.99 -0.03 -15.51
CA THR A 355 14.09 -0.27 -16.46
C THR A 355 14.12 0.77 -17.58
N GLU A 356 12.94 1.21 -18.02
CA GLU A 356 12.83 2.29 -19.00
C GLU A 356 13.28 3.64 -18.43
N PHE A 357 12.83 4.00 -17.23
CA PHE A 357 13.23 5.22 -16.52
C PHE A 357 14.75 5.28 -16.33
N ARG A 358 15.37 4.18 -15.89
CA ARG A 358 16.83 4.04 -15.77
C ARG A 358 17.53 4.23 -17.11
N SER A 359 17.07 3.58 -18.17
CA SER A 359 17.75 3.60 -19.47
C SER A 359 17.77 4.98 -20.15
N LYS A 360 16.79 5.84 -19.81
CA LYS A 360 16.57 7.13 -20.49
C LYS A 360 17.03 8.34 -19.66
N SER A 361 17.38 8.18 -18.39
CA SER A 361 17.80 9.28 -17.52
C SER A 361 19.27 9.16 -17.12
N TYR A 362 20.09 10.12 -17.57
CA TYR A 362 21.50 10.23 -17.18
C TYR A 362 21.67 10.44 -15.68
N ALA A 363 20.80 11.26 -15.05
CA ALA A 363 20.84 11.49 -13.61
C ALA A 363 20.58 10.21 -12.81
N VAL A 364 19.63 9.37 -13.26
CA VAL A 364 19.34 8.07 -12.62
C VAL A 364 20.52 7.12 -12.80
N HIS A 365 21.15 7.11 -13.97
CA HIS A 365 22.37 6.34 -14.19
C HIS A 365 23.49 6.75 -13.23
N GLU A 366 23.79 8.05 -13.10
CA GLU A 366 24.80 8.56 -12.16
C GLU A 366 24.47 8.17 -10.72
N VAL A 367 23.23 8.44 -10.28
CA VAL A 367 22.75 8.09 -8.93
C VAL A 367 22.85 6.60 -8.66
N SER A 368 22.52 5.74 -9.62
CA SER A 368 22.58 4.27 -9.46
C SER A 368 23.99 3.75 -9.13
N THR A 369 25.03 4.56 -9.34
CA THR A 369 26.40 4.22 -8.92
C THR A 369 26.65 4.45 -7.42
N PHE A 370 25.78 5.20 -6.74
CA PHE A 370 25.90 5.59 -5.34
C PHE A 370 24.86 4.93 -4.41
N VAL A 371 23.83 4.28 -4.96
CA VAL A 371 22.72 3.67 -4.19
C VAL A 371 22.50 2.23 -4.62
N ARG A 372 21.81 1.44 -3.78
CA ARG A 372 21.50 0.04 -4.10
C ARG A 372 20.59 -0.03 -5.32
N ASP A 373 21.02 -0.79 -6.32
CA ASP A 373 20.36 -0.91 -7.62
C ASP A 373 19.16 -1.88 -7.61
N ASP A 374 18.33 -1.79 -6.57
CA ASP A 374 17.15 -2.62 -6.40
C ASP A 374 15.88 -1.83 -6.68
N VAL A 375 14.97 -2.46 -7.42
CA VAL A 375 13.68 -1.89 -7.88
C VAL A 375 12.55 -2.13 -6.88
N ILE A 376 12.87 -2.77 -5.76
CA ILE A 376 11.92 -3.25 -4.79
C ILE A 376 12.15 -2.49 -3.50
N ALA A 377 11.11 -1.82 -3.02
CA ALA A 377 11.18 -1.09 -1.77
C ALA A 377 11.41 -2.08 -0.63
N THR A 378 12.40 -1.79 0.21
CA THR A 378 12.63 -2.53 1.45
C THR A 378 12.13 -1.68 2.60
N VAL A 379 11.19 -2.22 3.37
CA VAL A 379 10.59 -1.53 4.52
C VAL A 379 10.73 -2.40 5.76
N PRO A 380 10.69 -1.82 6.97
CA PRO A 380 10.69 -2.60 8.20
C PRO A 380 9.54 -3.60 8.26
N ASN A 381 9.84 -4.79 8.77
CA ASN A 381 8.90 -5.89 8.87
C ASN A 381 8.18 -5.87 10.21
N TRP A 382 6.88 -5.51 10.21
CA TRP A 382 6.08 -5.53 11.44
C TRP A 382 5.84 -6.94 11.99
N LEU A 383 6.13 -8.00 11.22
CA LEU A 383 6.06 -9.37 11.69
C LEU A 383 7.28 -9.79 12.52
N TYR A 384 8.37 -9.00 12.52
CA TYR A 384 9.65 -9.41 13.08
C TYR A 384 9.55 -9.82 14.56
N GLY A 385 10.03 -11.03 14.86
CA GLY A 385 10.01 -11.61 16.21
C GLY A 385 8.65 -12.12 16.70
N ILE A 386 7.56 -11.95 15.93
CA ILE A 386 6.25 -12.47 16.34
C ILE A 386 6.24 -14.00 16.25
N ASN A 387 6.32 -14.68 17.40
CA ASN A 387 6.39 -16.14 17.48
C ASN A 387 5.02 -16.84 17.50
N GLU A 388 3.95 -16.10 17.77
CA GLU A 388 2.58 -16.61 17.74
C GLU A 388 1.71 -15.67 16.92
N VAL A 389 1.22 -16.16 15.79
CA VAL A 389 0.10 -15.54 15.10
C VAL A 389 -1.01 -16.55 15.05
N ARG A 390 -2.24 -16.11 15.29
CA ARG A 390 -3.38 -16.93 14.91
C ARG A 390 -3.37 -16.98 13.38
N GLN A 391 -2.84 -18.07 12.80
CA GLN A 391 -3.04 -18.33 11.38
C GLN A 391 -4.54 -18.26 11.11
N ILE A 392 -4.96 -17.22 10.39
CA ILE A 392 -6.33 -17.14 9.93
C ILE A 392 -6.41 -17.98 8.66
N GLY A 393 -7.12 -19.09 8.77
CA GLY A 393 -7.52 -19.85 7.62
C GLY A 393 -8.30 -18.93 6.69
N ALA A 394 -7.83 -18.78 5.46
CA ALA A 394 -8.59 -18.12 4.41
C ALA A 394 -9.99 -18.77 4.32
N GLY A 395 -11.00 -18.03 4.79
CA GLY A 395 -12.41 -18.39 4.64
C GLY A 395 -12.98 -19.35 5.69
N LYS A 396 -14.29 -19.19 5.91
CA LYS A 396 -15.13 -20.13 6.67
C LYS A 396 -14.94 -21.55 6.14
N GLY A 397 -14.19 -22.38 6.87
CA GLY A 397 -14.10 -23.82 6.60
C GLY A 397 -12.71 -24.45 6.66
N ALA A 398 -11.63 -23.69 6.86
CA ALA A 398 -10.31 -24.29 7.07
C ALA A 398 -10.14 -24.72 8.54
N GLU A 399 -10.39 -26.00 8.84
CA GLU A 399 -9.86 -26.62 10.06
C GLU A 399 -8.33 -26.48 10.07
N VAL A 400 -7.81 -25.78 11.08
CA VAL A 400 -6.37 -25.64 11.32
C VAL A 400 -5.83 -27.00 11.74
N SER A 401 -5.03 -27.63 10.87
CA SER A 401 -4.17 -28.73 11.28
C SER A 401 -3.08 -28.15 12.20
N SER A 402 -3.13 -28.51 13.47
CA SER A 402 -2.28 -27.99 14.54
C SER A 402 -0.83 -28.51 14.50
N LYS A 403 -0.24 -28.79 13.33
CA LYS A 403 1.10 -29.37 13.19
C LYS A 403 1.80 -29.01 11.88
N THR A 404 2.21 -27.76 11.72
CA THR A 404 3.28 -27.38 10.79
C THR A 404 4.21 -26.38 11.47
N ASN A 405 5.52 -26.48 11.20
CA ASN A 405 6.54 -25.57 11.74
C ASN A 405 6.13 -24.11 11.50
N THR A 406 6.05 -23.31 12.56
CA THR A 406 5.69 -21.88 12.55
C THR A 406 6.64 -21.01 11.72
N ASP A 407 7.83 -21.52 11.45
CA ASP A 407 8.95 -20.84 10.79
C ASP A 407 8.78 -20.66 9.26
N ASP A 408 7.98 -21.49 8.59
CA ASP A 408 7.61 -21.34 7.17
C ASP A 408 6.27 -20.60 7.00
N VAL A 409 5.55 -20.42 8.10
CA VAL A 409 4.17 -19.92 8.14
C VAL A 409 4.12 -18.40 8.18
N LEU A 410 5.06 -17.76 8.86
CA LEU A 410 5.14 -16.31 8.99
C LEU A 410 6.50 -15.82 8.51
N ASP A 411 6.52 -14.79 7.67
CA ASP A 411 7.76 -14.14 7.28
C ASP A 411 8.25 -13.20 8.39
N ASN A 412 8.65 -13.77 9.55
CA ASN A 412 8.95 -13.05 10.80
C ASN A 412 10.45 -13.04 11.17
N LYS A 413 11.30 -13.69 10.36
CA LYS A 413 12.73 -13.85 10.66
C LYS A 413 13.58 -12.67 10.19
N LYS A 414 13.14 -12.00 9.12
CA LYS A 414 13.83 -10.84 8.56
C LYS A 414 13.30 -9.56 9.19
N ARG A 415 14.18 -8.61 9.50
CA ARG A 415 13.81 -7.27 10.01
C ARG A 415 13.15 -6.39 8.96
N THR A 416 13.24 -6.77 7.69
CA THR A 416 12.68 -6.03 6.57
C THR A 416 11.90 -6.95 5.64
N ILE A 417 10.91 -6.39 4.96
CA ILE A 417 10.15 -7.03 3.89
C ILE A 417 10.27 -6.21 2.61
N MET A 418 10.09 -6.88 1.49
CA MET A 418 10.18 -6.31 0.16
C MET A 418 8.77 -6.07 -0.38
N LEU A 419 8.47 -4.82 -0.72
CA LEU A 419 7.18 -4.39 -1.27
C LEU A 419 7.33 -3.85 -2.69
N THR A 420 6.37 -4.17 -3.56
CA THR A 420 6.35 -3.71 -4.95
C THR A 420 4.93 -3.61 -5.51
N ASP A 421 4.82 -3.15 -6.76
CA ASP A 421 3.58 -3.00 -7.50
C ASP A 421 2.79 -4.32 -7.56
N ALA A 422 1.53 -4.28 -7.13
CA ALA A 422 0.65 -5.45 -7.15
C ALA A 422 0.33 -5.96 -8.57
N GLY A 423 0.54 -5.13 -9.59
CA GLY A 423 0.35 -5.47 -10.99
C GLY A 423 1.25 -6.62 -11.48
N ILE A 424 2.31 -6.97 -10.75
CA ILE A 424 3.14 -8.14 -11.07
C ILE A 424 2.41 -9.47 -10.84
N VAL A 425 1.39 -9.51 -9.98
CA VAL A 425 0.60 -10.72 -9.69
C VAL A 425 -0.56 -10.81 -10.66
N PHE A 426 -1.43 -9.81 -10.63
CA PHE A 426 -2.39 -9.51 -11.70
C PHE A 426 -2.86 -8.06 -11.57
N ASN A 427 -3.24 -7.47 -12.69
CA ASN A 427 -3.38 -6.03 -12.82
C ASN A 427 -4.73 -5.50 -12.32
N SER A 428 -5.26 -5.94 -11.17
CA SER A 428 -6.54 -5.46 -10.66
C SER A 428 -6.69 -5.65 -9.14
N PRO A 429 -7.22 -4.68 -8.36
CA PRO A 429 -7.25 -4.72 -6.90
C PRO A 429 -8.42 -5.56 -6.35
N TYR A 430 -8.85 -6.62 -7.03
CA TYR A 430 -9.89 -7.53 -6.51
C TYR A 430 -9.59 -8.04 -5.09
N PRO A 431 -8.34 -8.37 -4.71
CA PRO A 431 -8.03 -8.82 -3.36
C PRO A 431 -8.40 -7.81 -2.27
N LEU A 432 -8.29 -6.52 -2.57
CA LEU A 432 -8.61 -5.43 -1.64
C LEU A 432 -10.13 -5.24 -1.46
N ILE A 433 -10.96 -5.63 -2.41
CA ILE A 433 -12.41 -5.39 -2.30
C ILE A 433 -13.22 -6.65 -2.01
N LEU A 434 -12.65 -7.83 -2.27
CA LEU A 434 -13.30 -9.12 -2.04
C LEU A 434 -13.10 -9.66 -0.62
N ASN A 435 -12.56 -8.84 0.30
CA ASN A 435 -12.62 -9.16 1.73
C ASN A 435 -14.10 -9.38 2.12
N PRO A 436 -14.48 -10.55 2.68
CA PRO A 436 -15.85 -10.87 3.05
C PRO A 436 -16.49 -9.84 3.99
N ALA A 437 -15.71 -9.18 4.84
CA ALA A 437 -16.17 -8.15 5.76
C ALA A 437 -16.75 -6.92 5.04
N ARG A 438 -16.19 -6.58 3.87
CA ARG A 438 -16.69 -5.47 3.03
C ARG A 438 -18.01 -5.82 2.34
N ASN A 439 -18.31 -7.11 2.17
CA ASN A 439 -19.58 -7.65 1.65
C ASN A 439 -20.09 -6.92 0.40
N ILE A 440 -19.23 -6.81 -0.63
CA ILE A 440 -19.48 -6.05 -1.86
C ILE A 440 -20.58 -6.72 -2.70
N ASP A 441 -21.52 -5.94 -3.22
CA ASP A 441 -22.61 -6.42 -4.08
C ASP A 441 -22.37 -6.11 -5.57
N LEU A 442 -21.76 -4.96 -5.86
CA LEU A 442 -21.54 -4.45 -7.20
C LEU A 442 -20.15 -3.84 -7.33
N ILE A 443 -19.42 -4.25 -8.37
CA ILE A 443 -18.07 -3.77 -8.66
C ILE A 443 -18.08 -3.10 -10.03
N LEU A 444 -17.72 -1.81 -10.07
CA LEU A 444 -17.41 -1.10 -11.31
C LEU A 444 -15.90 -1.21 -11.55
N SER A 445 -15.51 -2.15 -12.42
CA SER A 445 -14.10 -2.48 -12.69
C SER A 445 -13.63 -1.81 -13.97
N PHE A 446 -12.59 -0.98 -13.88
CA PHE A 446 -12.00 -0.27 -15.02
C PHE A 446 -10.68 -0.91 -15.46
N GLU A 447 -10.65 -1.41 -16.69
CA GLU A 447 -9.53 -2.13 -17.29
C GLU A 447 -8.75 -1.27 -18.28
N PHE A 448 -7.50 -0.99 -17.94
CA PHE A 448 -6.53 -0.17 -18.66
C PHE A 448 -5.33 -0.98 -19.18
N SER A 449 -5.34 -2.30 -19.05
CA SER A 449 -4.29 -3.16 -19.59
C SER A 449 -4.26 -3.14 -21.12
N GLU A 450 -3.06 -3.25 -21.65
CA GLU A 450 -2.80 -3.16 -23.08
C GLU A 450 -3.06 -4.50 -23.81
N PRO A 451 -3.77 -4.47 -24.95
CA PRO A 451 -3.93 -5.64 -25.82
C PRO A 451 -2.57 -6.17 -26.28
N GLY A 452 -2.43 -7.50 -26.32
CA GLY A 452 -1.17 -8.15 -26.75
C GLY A 452 -0.13 -8.33 -25.65
N LYS A 453 -0.20 -7.55 -24.55
CA LYS A 453 0.56 -7.81 -23.31
C LYS A 453 -0.20 -8.70 -22.33
N VAL A 454 -1.51 -8.85 -22.52
CA VAL A 454 -2.39 -9.70 -21.70
C VAL A 454 -3.01 -10.81 -22.57
N GLU A 455 -2.86 -12.06 -22.14
CA GLU A 455 -3.55 -13.20 -22.74
C GLU A 455 -5.08 -13.07 -22.57
N ASN A 456 -5.87 -13.45 -23.57
CA ASN A 456 -7.34 -13.30 -23.54
C ASN A 456 -7.84 -11.88 -23.24
N TRP A 457 -7.11 -10.85 -23.65
CA TRP A 457 -7.56 -9.46 -23.55
C TRP A 457 -8.97 -9.28 -24.16
N PRO A 458 -9.90 -8.54 -23.52
CA PRO A 458 -9.76 -7.72 -22.31
C PRO A 458 -10.13 -8.44 -20.98
N PHE A 459 -10.13 -9.77 -20.96
CA PHE A 459 -10.59 -10.56 -19.81
C PHE A 459 -9.46 -11.25 -19.04
N GLY A 460 -8.23 -11.30 -19.57
CA GLY A 460 -7.13 -12.04 -18.95
C GLY A 460 -6.89 -11.70 -17.47
N GLU A 461 -6.81 -10.42 -17.13
CA GLU A 461 -6.60 -9.99 -15.74
C GLU A 461 -7.81 -10.30 -14.85
N LEU A 462 -9.03 -10.21 -15.40
CA LEU A 462 -10.26 -10.62 -14.73
C LEU A 462 -10.30 -12.15 -14.50
N GLU A 463 -9.79 -12.95 -15.44
CA GLU A 463 -9.67 -14.40 -15.34
C GLU A 463 -8.62 -14.81 -14.29
N LYS A 464 -7.50 -14.08 -14.21
CA LYS A 464 -6.52 -14.24 -13.11
C LYS A 464 -7.14 -13.92 -11.76
N ALA A 465 -7.92 -12.84 -11.65
CA ALA A 465 -8.65 -12.51 -10.42
C ALA A 465 -9.68 -13.59 -10.04
N ALA A 466 -10.42 -14.12 -11.03
CA ALA A 466 -11.36 -15.23 -10.80
C ALA A 466 -10.65 -16.50 -10.32
N LYS A 467 -9.48 -16.82 -10.88
CA LYS A 467 -8.64 -17.93 -10.42
C LYS A 467 -8.16 -17.70 -8.99
N TRP A 468 -7.63 -16.51 -8.69
CA TRP A 468 -7.19 -16.14 -7.35
C TRP A 468 -8.30 -16.27 -6.31
N ALA A 469 -9.51 -15.82 -6.65
CA ALA A 469 -10.68 -15.91 -5.79
C ALA A 469 -11.10 -17.37 -5.58
N LYS A 470 -11.15 -18.17 -6.65
CA LYS A 470 -11.45 -19.61 -6.59
C LYS A 470 -10.47 -20.37 -5.70
N ASP A 471 -9.17 -20.13 -5.87
CA ASP A 471 -8.11 -20.78 -5.09
C ASP A 471 -8.21 -20.45 -3.58
N ARG A 472 -8.90 -19.35 -3.22
CA ARG A 472 -9.16 -18.89 -1.85
C ARG A 472 -10.61 -19.08 -1.38
N GLN A 473 -11.43 -19.78 -2.16
CA GLN A 473 -12.86 -20.01 -1.87
C GLN A 473 -13.67 -18.71 -1.68
N ILE A 474 -13.25 -17.64 -2.35
CA ILE A 474 -13.95 -16.35 -2.36
C ILE A 474 -14.97 -16.36 -3.50
N PRO A 475 -16.25 -16.00 -3.24
CA PRO A 475 -17.26 -15.95 -4.28
C PRO A 475 -16.91 -14.98 -5.41
N PHE A 476 -16.98 -15.46 -6.65
CA PHE A 476 -16.70 -14.69 -7.86
C PHE A 476 -17.67 -15.10 -8.97
N PRO A 477 -18.19 -14.17 -9.81
CA PRO A 477 -19.17 -14.53 -10.82
C PRO A 477 -18.56 -15.43 -11.91
N ASN A 478 -19.40 -16.31 -12.47
CA ASN A 478 -19.01 -17.10 -13.63
C ASN A 478 -18.75 -16.19 -14.85
N LEU A 479 -17.58 -16.37 -15.48
CA LEU A 479 -17.10 -15.57 -16.62
C LEU A 479 -17.33 -16.24 -18.00
N ASP A 480 -17.98 -17.39 -18.08
CA ASP A 480 -18.11 -18.19 -19.31
C ASP A 480 -19.09 -17.59 -20.33
N LYS A 481 -20.02 -16.75 -19.87
CA LYS A 481 -21.10 -16.19 -20.70
C LYS A 481 -20.93 -14.69 -20.91
N GLY A 482 -21.40 -14.19 -22.05
CA GLY A 482 -21.43 -12.75 -22.34
C GLY A 482 -20.10 -12.21 -22.88
N LYS A 483 -19.14 -13.07 -23.20
CA LYS A 483 -17.89 -12.70 -23.88
C LYS A 483 -17.98 -12.80 -25.40
N GLU A 484 -19.12 -13.24 -25.94
CA GLU A 484 -19.29 -13.50 -27.36
C GLU A 484 -19.44 -12.21 -28.18
N GLY A 485 -18.95 -12.25 -29.43
CA GLY A 485 -19.10 -11.16 -30.40
C GLY A 485 -17.95 -10.16 -30.41
N ASN A 486 -18.24 -8.93 -30.81
CA ASN A 486 -17.27 -7.85 -30.87
C ASN A 486 -16.98 -7.28 -29.47
N ILE A 487 -15.81 -6.68 -29.31
CA ILE A 487 -15.40 -6.07 -28.05
C ILE A 487 -16.31 -4.88 -27.73
N ARG A 488 -16.81 -4.83 -26.49
CA ARG A 488 -17.71 -3.80 -25.97
C ARG A 488 -16.99 -2.95 -24.94
N GLY A 489 -17.45 -1.70 -24.77
CA GLY A 489 -16.92 -0.80 -23.74
C GLY A 489 -17.28 -1.21 -22.31
N MET A 490 -18.24 -2.14 -22.14
CA MET A 490 -18.61 -2.68 -20.83
C MET A 490 -19.21 -4.09 -20.96
N TYR A 491 -18.90 -4.95 -19.99
CA TYR A 491 -19.48 -6.27 -19.79
C TYR A 491 -20.10 -6.39 -18.40
N VAL A 492 -21.08 -7.26 -18.23
CA VAL A 492 -21.67 -7.55 -16.92
C VAL A 492 -21.61 -9.04 -16.64
N PHE A 493 -21.05 -9.41 -15.50
CA PHE A 493 -20.94 -10.78 -15.01
C PHE A 493 -21.68 -10.90 -13.68
N GLU A 494 -22.56 -11.89 -13.57
CA GLU A 494 -23.41 -12.08 -12.40
C GLU A 494 -23.52 -13.56 -12.01
N SER A 495 -23.60 -13.83 -10.72
CA SER A 495 -23.95 -15.14 -10.16
C SER A 495 -24.68 -14.95 -8.82
N PRO A 496 -25.53 -15.90 -8.38
CA PRO A 496 -26.38 -15.72 -7.19
C PRO A 496 -25.61 -15.37 -5.91
N ASP A 497 -24.45 -15.98 -5.68
CA ASP A 497 -23.71 -15.90 -4.42
C ASP A 497 -22.44 -15.03 -4.50
N SER A 498 -22.26 -14.26 -5.58
CA SER A 498 -21.09 -13.40 -5.80
C SER A 498 -21.50 -11.94 -5.99
N PRO A 499 -20.55 -10.98 -5.89
CA PRO A 499 -20.76 -9.64 -6.42
C PRO A 499 -21.06 -9.70 -7.92
N THR A 500 -21.86 -8.75 -8.39
CA THR A 500 -21.98 -8.44 -9.82
C THR A 500 -20.78 -7.60 -10.24
N ILE A 501 -20.13 -7.96 -11.35
CA ILE A 501 -19.00 -7.21 -11.90
C ILE A 501 -19.46 -6.52 -13.19
N MET A 502 -19.35 -5.20 -13.22
CA MET A 502 -19.47 -4.38 -14.43
C MET A 502 -18.07 -4.00 -14.89
N HIS A 503 -17.56 -4.72 -15.89
CA HIS A 503 -16.18 -4.61 -16.39
C HIS A 503 -16.11 -3.65 -17.57
N PHE A 504 -15.63 -2.44 -17.32
CA PHE A 504 -15.37 -1.39 -18.30
C PHE A 504 -14.02 -1.61 -18.97
N VAL A 505 -14.00 -1.52 -20.29
CA VAL A 505 -12.79 -1.71 -21.11
C VAL A 505 -12.45 -0.38 -21.76
N LEU A 506 -11.18 0.03 -21.70
CA LEU A 506 -10.69 1.19 -22.44
C LEU A 506 -10.81 0.93 -23.95
N LEU A 507 -11.87 1.47 -24.55
CA LEU A 507 -12.25 1.26 -25.94
C LEU A 507 -12.79 2.56 -26.54
N ASP A 508 -12.25 2.95 -27.70
CA ASP A 508 -12.83 3.99 -28.55
C ASP A 508 -13.91 3.39 -29.44
N LYS A 509 -15.15 3.86 -29.26
CA LYS A 509 -16.34 3.38 -29.98
C LYS A 509 -16.40 3.86 -31.42
N SER A 510 -15.71 4.96 -31.77
CA SER A 510 -15.73 5.53 -33.11
C SER A 510 -15.10 4.61 -34.17
N ASP A 511 -14.29 3.66 -33.72
CA ASP A 511 -13.52 2.73 -34.55
C ASP A 511 -14.13 1.33 -34.69
N GLN A 512 -15.37 1.09 -34.26
CA GLN A 512 -16.04 -0.23 -34.40
C GLN A 512 -16.30 -0.69 -35.86
N ASN A 513 -15.84 0.03 -36.87
CA ASN A 513 -15.86 -0.40 -38.27
C ASN A 513 -14.51 -1.04 -38.67
N THR A 514 -14.49 -2.38 -38.74
CA THR A 514 -13.41 -3.30 -39.22
C THR A 514 -12.34 -3.68 -38.17
N SER A 515 -11.97 -4.93 -37.87
CA SER A 515 -12.24 -6.27 -38.44
C SER A 515 -11.72 -7.36 -37.47
N GLN A 516 -12.36 -8.54 -37.37
CA GLN A 516 -11.74 -9.78 -36.82
C GLN A 516 -11.21 -10.64 -37.98
N LYS A 517 -10.15 -11.47 -37.88
CA LYS A 517 -9.67 -12.31 -36.78
C LYS A 517 -8.15 -12.21 -36.55
N GLY A 518 -7.73 -12.32 -35.28
CA GLY A 518 -6.32 -12.33 -34.84
C GLY A 518 -5.88 -11.14 -33.98
N VAL A 519 -6.83 -10.21 -33.70
CA VAL A 519 -6.70 -8.94 -32.94
C VAL A 519 -5.92 -7.85 -33.68
N PRO A 520 -6.58 -7.11 -34.59
CA PRO A 520 -6.51 -5.62 -34.57
C PRO A 520 -7.81 -4.95 -35.11
N ALA A 521 -8.24 -3.71 -34.77
CA ALA A 521 -7.48 -2.48 -34.50
C ALA A 521 -8.21 -1.54 -33.50
N LEU A 522 -7.44 -0.85 -32.65
CA LEU A 522 -7.82 0.37 -31.91
C LEU A 522 -7.10 1.53 -32.60
N THR A 523 -7.76 2.56 -33.13
CA THR A 523 -7.04 3.71 -33.70
C THR A 523 -7.64 5.05 -33.21
N LYS A 524 -6.98 6.20 -33.36
CA LYS A 524 -6.29 6.67 -34.58
C LYS A 524 -4.81 6.32 -34.78
N LYS A 525 -4.23 5.45 -33.96
CA LYS A 525 -3.47 4.24 -34.34
C LYS A 525 -2.78 3.77 -33.07
N ASN A 526 -3.53 2.89 -32.40
CA ASN A 526 -3.27 2.23 -31.14
C ASN A 526 -3.20 3.16 -29.92
N ILE A 527 -4.34 3.34 -29.25
CA ILE A 527 -4.46 4.05 -27.96
C ILE A 527 -3.33 3.61 -27.02
N PHE A 528 -3.00 2.33 -27.00
CA PHE A 528 -1.98 1.81 -26.11
C PHE A 528 -0.54 2.07 -26.58
N ASP A 529 -0.29 2.26 -27.88
CA ASP A 529 1.02 2.75 -28.35
C ASP A 529 1.21 4.23 -27.98
N TYR A 530 0.13 5.01 -28.09
CA TYR A 530 0.19 6.46 -27.82
C TYR A 530 0.21 6.78 -26.32
N TYR A 531 -0.57 6.02 -25.55
CA TYR A 531 -0.67 6.08 -24.10
C TYR A 531 0.08 4.91 -23.48
N ASP A 532 1.27 4.56 -23.97
CA ASP A 532 2.06 3.42 -23.45
C ASP A 532 2.26 3.54 -21.92
N THR A 533 2.27 2.40 -21.24
CA THR A 533 2.36 2.29 -19.78
C THR A 533 3.59 3.00 -19.20
N LYS A 534 4.65 3.15 -20.00
CA LYS A 534 5.94 3.72 -19.61
C LYS A 534 6.10 5.19 -20.01
N LYS A 535 5.07 5.80 -20.61
CA LYS A 535 5.06 7.21 -20.98
C LYS A 535 4.65 8.07 -19.77
N PHE A 536 5.55 8.96 -19.36
CA PHE A 536 5.39 9.85 -18.20
C PHE A 536 5.11 11.32 -18.57
N ALA A 537 4.71 11.58 -19.81
CA ALA A 537 4.41 12.93 -20.30
C ALA A 537 3.18 12.88 -21.20
N TYR A 538 2.20 13.73 -20.93
CA TYR A 538 0.99 13.89 -21.73
C TYR A 538 0.72 15.37 -21.94
N SER A 539 0.37 15.74 -23.17
CA SER A 539 -0.09 17.10 -23.47
C SER A 539 -1.45 17.37 -22.82
N HIS A 540 -1.86 18.64 -22.80
CA HIS A 540 -3.18 19.00 -22.29
C HIS A 540 -4.30 18.35 -23.12
N GLU A 541 -4.09 18.27 -24.43
CA GLU A 541 -4.99 17.60 -25.37
C GLU A 541 -5.09 16.09 -25.12
N ASP A 542 -3.98 15.45 -24.75
CA ASP A 542 -3.96 14.01 -24.44
C ASP A 542 -4.76 13.71 -23.16
N ILE A 543 -4.55 14.55 -22.13
CA ILE A 543 -5.28 14.45 -20.86
C ILE A 543 -6.78 14.65 -21.11
N GLU A 544 -7.12 15.68 -21.89
CA GLU A 544 -8.52 15.98 -22.26
C GLU A 544 -9.14 14.80 -22.99
N TRP A 545 -8.53 14.35 -24.08
CA TRP A 545 -9.09 13.32 -24.94
C TRP A 545 -9.30 11.98 -24.22
N LEU A 546 -8.29 11.49 -23.49
CA LEU A 546 -8.39 10.19 -22.82
C LEU A 546 -9.38 10.22 -21.65
N SER A 547 -9.38 11.30 -20.87
CA SER A 547 -10.34 11.44 -19.76
C SER A 547 -11.78 11.56 -20.28
N GLU A 548 -12.02 12.32 -21.36
CA GLU A 548 -13.33 12.41 -21.99
C GLU A 548 -13.79 11.08 -22.60
N LEU A 549 -12.88 10.32 -23.22
CA LEU A 549 -13.19 9.00 -23.75
C LEU A 549 -13.72 8.07 -22.65
N VAL A 550 -13.01 7.97 -21.52
CA VAL A 550 -13.46 7.12 -20.40
C VAL A 550 -14.73 7.65 -19.75
N ALA A 551 -14.84 8.97 -19.57
CA ALA A 551 -16.04 9.60 -19.03
C ALA A 551 -17.28 9.29 -19.88
N SER A 552 -17.17 9.38 -21.21
CA SER A 552 -18.25 9.05 -22.13
C SER A 552 -18.68 7.58 -22.02
N ASN A 553 -17.72 6.67 -21.84
CA ASN A 553 -18.01 5.25 -21.66
C ASN A 553 -18.80 4.97 -20.38
N VAL A 554 -18.54 5.69 -19.29
CA VAL A 554 -19.33 5.60 -18.05
C VAL A 554 -20.74 6.16 -18.27
N LYS A 555 -20.85 7.37 -18.81
CA LYS A 555 -22.14 8.05 -19.06
C LYS A 555 -23.07 7.23 -19.95
N ASP A 556 -22.54 6.66 -21.04
CA ASP A 556 -23.30 5.81 -21.95
C ASP A 556 -23.89 4.57 -21.27
N ASN A 557 -23.29 4.12 -20.16
CA ASN A 557 -23.72 2.95 -19.41
C ASN A 557 -24.41 3.29 -18.07
N SER A 558 -24.61 4.57 -17.75
CA SER A 558 -25.11 5.00 -16.43
C SER A 558 -26.49 4.44 -16.09
N ARG A 559 -27.37 4.28 -17.09
CA ARG A 559 -28.67 3.61 -16.94
C ARG A 559 -28.53 2.14 -16.57
N THR A 560 -27.55 1.45 -17.17
CA THR A 560 -27.28 0.04 -16.86
C THR A 560 -26.73 -0.09 -15.45
N ILE A 561 -25.84 0.81 -15.03
CA ILE A 561 -25.31 0.85 -13.64
C ILE A 561 -26.48 0.96 -12.66
N ARG A 562 -27.36 1.94 -12.84
CA ARG A 562 -28.55 2.14 -11.98
C ARG A 562 -29.47 0.93 -11.93
N LYS A 563 -29.66 0.25 -13.07
CA LYS A 563 -30.45 -1.00 -13.11
C LYS A 563 -29.85 -2.07 -12.19
N PHE A 564 -28.53 -2.22 -12.18
CA PHE A 564 -27.88 -3.22 -11.32
C PHE A 564 -27.80 -2.77 -9.85
N ILE A 565 -27.75 -1.46 -9.57
CA ILE A 565 -27.93 -0.91 -8.22
C ILE A 565 -29.33 -1.28 -7.69
N ALA A 566 -30.39 -1.02 -8.47
CA ALA A 566 -31.75 -1.41 -8.09
C ALA A 566 -31.89 -2.91 -7.83
N LYS A 567 -31.23 -3.74 -8.65
CA LYS A 567 -31.20 -5.20 -8.47
C LYS A 567 -30.49 -5.60 -7.17
N ALA A 568 -29.37 -4.94 -6.84
CA ALA A 568 -28.65 -5.20 -5.59
C ALA A 568 -29.45 -4.79 -4.35
N ILE A 569 -30.16 -3.65 -4.39
CA ILE A 569 -31.11 -3.24 -3.35
C ILE A 569 -32.19 -4.30 -3.17
N GLN A 570 -32.80 -4.77 -4.27
CA GLN A 570 -33.84 -5.80 -4.21
C GLN A 570 -33.31 -7.11 -3.62
N LYS A 571 -32.08 -7.52 -3.96
CA LYS A 571 -31.44 -8.72 -3.40
C LYS A 571 -31.29 -8.59 -1.88
N ARG A 572 -30.79 -7.45 -1.38
CA ARG A 572 -30.63 -7.22 0.06
C ARG A 572 -31.95 -7.12 0.81
N THR A 573 -32.98 -6.53 0.20
CA THR A 573 -34.30 -6.38 0.82
C THR A 573 -34.99 -7.74 1.04
N ASN A 574 -34.69 -8.72 0.19
CA ASN A 574 -35.30 -10.05 0.23
C ASN A 574 -34.53 -11.08 1.08
N CYS A 575 -33.30 -10.75 1.51
CA CYS A 575 -32.48 -11.56 2.43
C CYS A 575 -32.74 -11.12 3.88
#